data_AF-A0A6L5EJK7-F1
#
_entry.id   AF-A0A6L5EJK7-F1
#
_cell.length_a   1.000
_cell.length_b   1.000
_cell.length_c   1.000
_cell.angle_alpha   90.00
_cell.angle_beta   90.00
_cell.angle_gamma   90.00
#
_symmetry.space_group_name_H-M   'P 1'
#
loop_
_entity.id
_entity.type
_entity.pdbx_description
1 polymer ?
#
loop_
_entity_poly.entity_id
_entity_poly.type
_entity_poly.pdbx_seq_one_letter_code
_entity_poly.pdbx_strand_id
1 'polypeptide(L)'
;MPPIPYWRLSSFYLFYFALLGSTAPFLALYFDHLGFSPARIGELVAIPMLMRCIAPNLWGWLGDRTGQRLLIVRLGALSTLATFALIFLGKS
;
A
#
# COMPACT_ATOMS: atom_id res chain seq x y z
N MET A 1 13.50 20.47 20.76
CA MET A 1 12.92 19.39 19.93
C MET A 1 11.90 20.01 18.99
N PRO A 2 11.96 19.77 17.67
CA PRO A 2 10.96 20.27 16.74
C PRO A 2 9.57 19.68 17.08
N PRO A 3 8.47 20.43 16.89
CA PRO A 3 7.13 19.93 17.18
C PRO A 3 6.82 18.74 16.27
N ILE A 4 6.43 17.62 16.87
CA ILE A 4 6.02 16.42 16.14
C ILE A 4 4.70 16.76 15.43
N PRO A 5 4.57 16.56 14.11
CA PRO A 5 3.35 16.89 13.37
C PRO A 5 2.25 15.84 13.66
N TYR A 6 1.62 15.95 14.83
CA TYR A 6 0.60 15.02 15.34
C TYR A 6 -0.53 14.78 14.34
N TRP A 7 -1.11 15.84 13.77
CA TRP A 7 -2.25 15.73 12.87
C TRP A 7 -1.94 14.92 11.60
N ARG A 8 -0.76 15.16 11.01
CA ARG A 8 -0.31 14.45 9.80
C ARG A 8 -0.04 12.98 10.07
N LEU A 9 0.55 12.67 11.22
CA LEU A 9 0.85 11.30 11.62
C LEU A 9 -0.42 10.53 11.96
N SER A 10 -1.35 11.13 12.71
CA SER A 10 -2.63 10.52 13.06
C SER A 10 -3.50 10.24 11.83
N SER A 11 -3.62 11.19 10.90
CA SER A 11 -4.35 10.94 9.65
C SER A 11 -3.71 9.82 8.83
N PHE A 12 -2.37 9.80 8.74
CA PHE A 12 -1.66 8.73 8.03
C PHE A 12 -1.96 7.35 8.63
N TYR A 13 -1.88 7.21 9.95
CA TYR A 13 -2.21 5.97 10.65
C TYR A 13 -3.68 5.58 10.49
N LEU A 14 -4.60 6.56 10.54
CA LEU A 14 -6.03 6.31 10.35
C LEU A 14 -6.31 5.73 8.96
N PHE A 15 -5.80 6.34 7.89
CA PHE A 15 -5.99 5.82 6.53
C PHE A 15 -5.29 4.47 6.32
N TYR A 16 -4.11 4.30 6.90
CA TYR A 16 -3.37 3.05 6.84
C TYR A 16 -4.17 1.90 7.46
N PHE A 17 -4.69 2.07 8.68
CA PHE A 17 -5.48 1.05 9.35
C PHE A 17 -6.87 0.87 8.74
N ALA A 18 -7.51 1.93 8.26
CA ALA A 18 -8.79 1.82 7.56
C ALA A 18 -8.66 0.99 6.27
N LEU A 19 -7.61 1.26 5.48
CA LEU A 19 -7.32 0.47 4.28
C LEU A 19 -6.99 -0.98 4.67
N LEU A 20 -6.11 -1.19 5.64
CA LEU A 20 -5.70 -2.54 6.05
C LEU A 20 -6.90 -3.35 6.58
N GLY A 21 -7.73 -2.72 7.42
CA GLY A 21 -8.91 -3.33 8.03
C GLY A 21 -10.06 -3.57 7.06
N SER A 22 -10.17 -2.77 5.98
CA SER A 22 -11.10 -3.05 4.90
C SER A 22 -10.57 -4.13 3.96
N THR A 23 -9.29 -4.07 3.58
CA THR A 23 -8.76 -4.99 2.56
C THR A 23 -8.55 -6.40 3.11
N ALA A 24 -8.08 -6.57 4.35
CA ALA A 24 -7.75 -7.89 4.88
C ALA A 24 -8.96 -8.87 4.96
N PRO A 25 -10.14 -8.48 5.46
CA PRO A 25 -11.30 -9.37 5.52
C PRO A 25 -12.18 -9.33 4.26
N PHE A 26 -12.30 -8.19 3.57
CA PHE A 26 -13.26 -8.04 2.47
C PHE A 26 -12.70 -8.36 1.08
N LEU A 27 -11.37 -8.39 0.88
CA LEU A 27 -10.79 -8.63 -0.45
C LEU A 27 -11.11 -10.04 -0.99
N ALA A 28 -10.97 -11.07 -0.16
CA ALA A 28 -11.31 -12.44 -0.55
C ALA A 28 -12.81 -12.58 -0.85
N LEU A 29 -13.66 -11.94 -0.04
CA LEU A 29 -15.11 -11.93 -0.20
C LEU A 29 -15.55 -11.18 -1.47
N TYR A 30 -14.82 -10.12 -1.82
CA TYR A 30 -15.05 -9.37 -3.05
C TYR A 30 -14.70 -10.19 -4.29
N PHE A 31 -13.61 -10.96 -4.26
CA PHE A 31 -13.27 -11.88 -5.35
C PHE A 31 -14.25 -13.04 -5.46
N ASP A 32 -14.78 -13.53 -4.34
CA ASP A 32 -15.87 -14.52 -4.33
C ASP A 32 -17.14 -13.96 -4.97
N HIS A 33 -17.51 -12.72 -4.62
CA HIS A 33 -18.66 -12.02 -5.24
C HIS A 33 -18.48 -11.77 -6.76
N LEU A 34 -17.24 -11.61 -7.23
CA LEU A 34 -16.90 -11.50 -8.66
C LEU A 34 -16.96 -12.84 -9.40
N GLY A 35 -17.22 -13.96 -8.72
CA GLY A 35 -17.34 -15.29 -9.31
C GLY A 35 -15.99 -15.96 -9.61
N PHE A 36 -14.90 -15.52 -8.98
CA PHE A 36 -13.61 -16.21 -9.11
C PHE A 36 -13.63 -17.58 -8.44
N SER A 37 -12.88 -18.55 -8.98
CA SER A 37 -12.76 -19.85 -8.33
C SER A 37 -11.95 -19.72 -7.02
N PRO A 38 -12.28 -20.52 -5.98
CA PRO A 38 -11.57 -20.48 -4.71
C PRO A 38 -10.05 -20.65 -4.83
N ALA A 39 -9.58 -21.42 -5.82
CA ALA A 39 -8.16 -21.59 -6.11
C ALA A 39 -7.50 -20.29 -6.57
N ARG A 40 -8.13 -19.53 -7.48
CA ARG A 40 -7.63 -18.22 -7.92
C ARG A 40 -7.69 -17.17 -6.83
N ILE A 41 -8.70 -17.20 -5.98
CA ILE A 41 -8.78 -16.31 -4.80
C ILE A 41 -7.60 -16.60 -3.86
N GLY A 42 -7.30 -17.88 -3.62
CA GLY A 42 -6.13 -18.29 -2.83
C GLY A 42 -4.82 -17.76 -3.40
N GLU A 43 -4.60 -17.88 -4.72
CA GLU A 43 -3.43 -17.30 -5.39
C GLU A 43 -3.36 -15.77 -5.23
N LEU A 44 -4.46 -15.07 -5.49
CA LEU A 44 -4.52 -13.60 -5.40
C LEU A 44 -4.32 -13.08 -3.98
N VAL A 45 -4.83 -13.78 -2.97
CA VAL A 45 -4.68 -13.44 -1.54
C VAL A 45 -3.28 -13.82 -1.03
N ALA A 46 -2.65 -14.84 -1.60
CA ALA A 46 -1.29 -15.24 -1.25
C ALA A 46 -0.24 -14.21 -1.72
N ILE A 47 -0.45 -13.55 -2.86
CA ILE A 47 0.48 -12.53 -3.40
C ILE A 47 0.81 -11.43 -2.36
N PRO A 48 -0.17 -10.71 -1.75
CA PRO A 48 0.13 -9.70 -0.74
C PRO A 48 0.77 -10.28 0.52
N MET A 49 0.48 -11.54 0.91
CA MET A 49 1.19 -12.19 2.02
C MET A 49 2.66 -12.45 1.67
N LEU A 50 2.94 -12.93 0.46
CA LEU A 50 4.31 -13.12 -0.03
C LEU A 50 5.05 -11.77 -0.09
N MET A 51 4.35 -10.73 -0.53
CA MET A 51 4.87 -9.38 -0.58
C MET A 51 5.20 -8.84 0.83
N ARG A 52 4.44 -9.21 1.87
CA ARG A 52 4.78 -8.86 3.26
C ARG A 52 6.07 -9.52 3.77
N CYS A 53 6.51 -10.63 3.18
CA CYS A 53 7.81 -11.24 3.49
C CYS A 53 8.95 -10.59 2.71
N ILE A 54 8.74 -10.32 1.41
CA ILE A 54 9.78 -9.80 0.52
C ILE A 54 9.99 -8.30 0.72
N ALA A 55 8.91 -7.52 0.84
CA ALA A 55 8.96 -6.07 0.96
C ALA A 55 9.83 -5.56 2.11
N PRO A 56 9.71 -6.03 3.38
CA PRO A 56 10.53 -5.49 4.46
C PRO A 56 12.03 -5.79 4.27
N ASN A 57 12.38 -6.94 3.70
CA ASN A 57 13.77 -7.27 3.37
C ASN A 57 14.31 -6.36 2.26
N LEU A 58 13.51 -6.14 1.21
CA LEU A 58 13.90 -5.30 0.08
C LEU A 58 14.01 -3.81 0.50
N TRP A 59 13.02 -3.29 1.23
CA TRP A 59 13.00 -1.91 1.72
C TRP A 59 13.99 -1.66 2.84
N GLY A 60 14.27 -2.65 3.70
CA GLY A 60 15.32 -2.58 4.71
C GLY A 60 16.69 -2.46 4.06
N TRP A 61 16.99 -3.34 3.11
CA TRP A 61 18.23 -3.27 2.34
C TRP A 61 18.35 -1.98 1.53
N LEU A 62 17.29 -1.57 0.83
CA LEU A 62 17.29 -0.34 0.04
C LEU A 62 17.40 0.90 0.95
N GLY A 63 16.75 0.90 2.10
CA GLY A 63 16.78 1.98 3.08
C GLY A 63 18.13 2.10 3.78
N ASP A 64 18.81 1.00 4.05
CA ASP A 64 20.14 0.98 4.64
C ASP A 64 21.21 1.36 3.60
N ARG A 65 21.02 1.00 2.32
CA ARG A 65 21.94 1.42 1.24
C ARG A 65 21.79 2.89 0.84
N THR A 66 20.62 3.48 1.01
CA THR A 66 20.35 4.87 0.59
C THR A 66 20.37 5.88 1.75
N GLY A 67 20.18 5.45 3.00
CA GLY A 67 20.12 6.34 4.17
C GLY A 67 18.99 7.38 4.14
N GLN A 68 18.12 7.37 3.12
CA GLN A 68 17.17 8.42 2.79
C GLN A 68 15.74 7.87 2.71
N ARG A 69 15.28 7.28 3.82
CA ARG A 69 13.90 6.74 3.97
C ARG A 69 12.81 7.75 3.59
N LEU A 70 13.06 9.05 3.76
CA LEU A 70 12.14 10.13 3.41
C LEU A 70 12.00 10.38 1.90
N LEU A 71 13.06 10.13 1.12
CA LEU A 71 13.07 10.39 -0.34
C LEU A 71 12.29 9.30 -1.07
N ILE A 72 12.37 8.06 -0.58
CA ILE A 72 11.56 6.92 -1.06
C ILE A 72 10.07 7.18 -0.84
N VAL A 73 9.67 7.66 0.34
CA VAL A 73 8.27 7.99 0.63
C VAL A 73 7.78 9.16 -0.24
N ARG A 74 8.64 10.16 -0.49
CA ARG A 74 8.31 11.28 -1.41
C ARG A 74 8.14 10.82 -2.85
N LEU A 75 9.00 9.93 -3.34
CA LEU A 75 8.87 9.33 -4.67
C LEU A 75 7.60 8.49 -4.78
N GLY A 76 7.27 7.70 -3.74
CA GLY A 76 6.02 6.95 -3.66
C GLY A 76 4.77 7.84 -3.67
N ALA A 77 4.82 8.98 -2.98
CA ALA A 77 3.73 9.95 -3.02
C ALA A 77 3.58 10.60 -4.40
N LEU A 78 4.69 10.95 -5.07
CA LEU A 78 4.68 11.50 -6.43
C LEU A 78 4.18 10.48 -7.45
N SER A 79 4.59 9.22 -7.36
CA SER A 79 4.13 8.17 -8.27
C SER A 79 2.66 7.84 -8.06
N THR A 80 2.18 7.85 -6.81
CA THR A 80 0.74 7.73 -6.49
C THR A 80 -0.05 8.88 -7.10
N LEU A 81 0.42 10.12 -6.93
CA LEU A 81 -0.23 11.31 -7.49
C LEU A 81 -0.24 11.28 -9.03
N ALA A 82 0.86 10.88 -9.65
CA ALA A 82 0.97 10.74 -11.10
C ALA A 82 0.02 9.65 -11.63
N THR A 83 -0.08 8.51 -10.93
CA THR A 83 -0.95 7.40 -11.34
C THR A 83 -2.42 7.78 -11.23
N PHE A 84 -2.81 8.43 -10.13
CA PHE A 84 -4.17 8.93 -9.96
C PHE A 84 -4.52 10.05 -10.95
N ALA A 85 -3.58 10.95 -11.24
CA ALA A 85 -3.78 11.98 -12.26
C ALA A 85 -3.93 11.36 -13.66
N LEU A 86 -3.10 10.37 -14.02
CA LEU A 86 -3.21 9.65 -15.29
C LEU A 86 -4.53 8.91 -15.44
N ILE A 87 -5.04 8.29 -14.37
CA ILE A 87 -6.37 7.67 -14.37
C ILE A 87 -7.48 8.71 -14.57
N PHE A 88 -7.33 9.91 -13.99
CA PHE A 88 -8.29 11.01 -14.15
C PHE A 88 -8.29 11.58 -15.58
N LEU A 89 -7.11 11.77 -16.18
CA LEU A 89 -6.97 12.21 -17.57
C LEU A 89 -7.41 11.14 -18.58
N GLY A 90 -7.21 9.85 -18.27
CA GLY A 90 -7.70 8.75 -19.10
C GLY A 90 -9.21 8.50 -19.00
N LYS A 91 -9.90 9.21 -18.09
CA LYS A 91 -11.36 9.22 -17.88
C LYS A 91 -12.00 10.53 -18.38
N SER A 92 -11.40 11.20 -19.36
CA SER A 92 -11.98 12.36 -20.06
C SER A 92 -12.22 12.09 -21.54
#